data_AF-A0A2T7M515-F1
#
_entry.id   AF-A0A2T7M515-F1
#
_cell.length_a   1.000
_cell.length_b   1.000
_cell.length_c   1.000
_cell.angle_alpha   90.00
_cell.angle_beta   90.00
_cell.angle_gamma   90.00
#
_symmetry.space_group_name_H-M   'P 1'
#
loop_
_entity.id
_entity.type
_entity.pdbx_description
1 polymer ?
#
loop_
_entity_poly.entity_id
_entity_poly.type
_entity_poly.pdbx_seq_one_letter_code
_entity_poly.pdbx_strand_id
1 'polypeptide(L)'
;MPLHQYVYFALSSRRITAQEITDLLGIEPDETRVVNPRRLPADPANPFWQDWKVVCREPGLCVDEQIARVLGRLRPQTDRIAELMKQFNSAEGEEEPGLEARLEVVRYFNDEQQERGEHNLFGWALGREAIDFLAATGAYLDVDEYDMTPDARAAG
;
A
#
# COMPACT_ATOMS: atom_id res chain seq x y z
N MET A 1 9.86 -0.10 -23.32
CA MET A 1 8.87 0.73 -22.63
C MET A 1 9.46 1.05 -21.27
N PRO A 2 9.84 2.30 -20.99
CA PRO A 2 10.20 2.72 -19.63
C PRO A 2 9.10 2.30 -18.67
N LEU A 3 9.48 1.79 -17.51
CA LEU A 3 8.57 1.28 -16.50
C LEU A 3 9.09 1.71 -15.14
N HIS A 4 8.27 2.49 -14.45
CA HIS A 4 8.47 2.77 -13.03
C HIS A 4 7.40 2.00 -12.25
N GLN A 5 7.82 1.21 -11.27
CA GLN A 5 6.89 0.44 -10.45
C GLN A 5 7.35 0.36 -9.01
N TYR A 6 6.39 0.26 -8.11
CA TYR A 6 6.63 -0.03 -6.71
C TYR A 6 5.46 -0.77 -6.10
N VAL A 7 5.75 -1.42 -4.98
CA VAL A 7 4.75 -2.14 -4.18
C VAL A 7 4.75 -1.59 -2.78
N TYR A 8 3.57 -1.47 -2.18
CA TYR A 8 3.46 -1.19 -0.76
C TYR A 8 2.34 -1.99 -0.10
N PHE A 9 2.49 -2.24 1.20
CA PHE A 9 1.38 -2.62 2.05
C PHE A 9 0.98 -1.42 2.90
N ALA A 10 -0.31 -1.15 3.00
CA ALA A 10 -0.85 -0.06 3.80
C ALA A 10 -1.89 -0.55 4.80
N LEU A 11 -1.84 0.05 5.99
CA LEU A 11 -2.95 0.09 6.94
C LEU A 11 -3.52 1.50 6.97
N SER A 12 -4.81 1.63 6.72
CA SER A 12 -5.49 2.93 6.61
C SER A 12 -6.64 3.03 7.61
N SER A 13 -6.71 4.12 8.37
CA SER A 13 -7.80 4.34 9.33
C SER A 13 -8.03 5.81 9.67
N ARG A 14 -9.23 6.15 10.15
CA ARG A 14 -9.51 7.42 10.86
C ARG A 14 -9.37 7.30 12.38
N ARG A 15 -9.32 6.07 12.90
CA ARG A 15 -9.54 5.79 14.34
C ARG A 15 -8.27 5.46 15.10
N ILE A 16 -7.28 4.95 14.38
CA ILE A 16 -5.96 4.65 14.90
C ILE A 16 -4.93 5.43 14.07
N THR A 17 -4.00 6.05 14.75
CA THR A 17 -2.92 6.83 14.14
C THR A 17 -1.82 5.91 13.62
N ALA A 18 -1.00 6.42 12.71
CA ALA A 18 0.16 5.66 12.23
C ALA A 18 1.15 5.32 13.36
N GLN A 19 1.32 6.20 14.36
CA GLN A 19 2.19 5.92 15.50
C GLN A 19 1.65 4.77 16.36
N GLU A 20 0.34 4.75 16.63
CA GLU A 20 -0.27 3.64 17.38
C GLU A 20 -0.15 2.32 16.62
N ILE A 21 -0.26 2.33 15.29
CA ILE A 21 -0.01 1.14 14.46
C ILE A 21 1.44 0.66 14.64
N THR A 22 2.42 1.56 14.56
CA THR A 22 3.84 1.24 14.82
C THR A 22 4.02 0.61 16.19
N ASP A 23 3.45 1.21 17.24
CA ASP A 23 3.59 0.74 18.62
C ASP A 23 2.95 -0.65 18.81
N LEU A 24 1.82 -0.92 18.14
CA LEU A 24 1.10 -2.20 18.23
C LEU A 24 1.74 -3.34 17.43
N LEU A 25 2.39 -3.02 16.30
CA LEU A 25 3.04 -3.99 15.41
C LEU A 25 4.54 -4.17 15.71
N GLY A 26 5.19 -3.19 16.33
CA GLY A 26 6.64 -3.18 16.51
C GLY A 26 7.42 -3.14 15.19
N ILE A 27 6.79 -2.63 14.12
CA ILE A 27 7.39 -2.46 12.80
C ILE A 27 7.41 -0.95 12.51
N GLU A 28 8.55 -0.45 12.06
CA GLU A 28 8.63 0.91 11.54
C GLU A 28 8.09 0.98 10.10
N PRO A 29 7.19 1.93 9.79
CA PRO A 29 6.76 2.20 8.43
C PRO A 29 7.88 2.86 7.64
N ASP A 30 7.86 2.69 6.33
CA ASP A 30 8.68 3.51 5.43
C ASP A 30 8.01 4.86 5.17
N GLU A 31 6.67 4.90 5.21
CA GLU A 31 5.90 6.12 5.01
C GLU A 31 4.68 6.18 5.92
N THR A 32 4.36 7.40 6.36
CA THR A 32 3.08 7.74 6.96
C THR A 32 2.46 8.90 6.20
N ARG A 33 1.14 8.90 6.02
CA ARG A 33 0.43 9.96 5.29
C ARG A 33 -0.88 10.29 5.96
N VAL A 34 -1.12 11.57 6.22
CA VAL A 34 -2.45 12.08 6.57
C VAL A 34 -3.14 12.54 5.28
N VAL A 35 -4.25 11.89 4.93
CA VAL A 35 -5.05 12.19 3.73
C VAL A 35 -5.94 13.39 4.03
N ASN A 36 -5.39 14.58 3.80
CA ASN A 36 -6.09 15.86 3.90
C ASN A 36 -6.06 16.58 2.54
N PRO A 37 -6.92 16.20 1.59
CA PRO A 37 -6.88 16.71 0.21
C PRO A 37 -7.16 18.21 0.14
N ARG A 38 -7.85 18.78 1.13
CA ARG A 38 -8.27 20.19 1.17
C ARG A 38 -7.44 21.06 2.10
N ARG A 39 -6.37 20.52 2.72
CA ARG A 39 -5.53 21.22 3.72
C ARG A 39 -6.35 21.90 4.83
N LEU A 40 -7.39 21.22 5.29
CA LEU A 40 -8.27 21.71 6.36
C LEU A 40 -7.59 21.59 7.73
N PRO A 41 -7.95 22.43 8.72
CA PRO A 41 -7.51 22.24 10.10
C PRO A 41 -7.99 20.88 10.64
N ALA A 42 -7.20 20.26 11.50
CA ALA A 42 -7.54 18.97 12.12
C ALA A 42 -8.72 19.15 13.09
N ASP A 43 -9.74 18.30 12.94
CA ASP A 43 -10.85 18.17 13.88
C ASP A 43 -10.64 16.92 14.73
N PRO A 44 -10.46 17.02 16.05
CA PRO A 44 -10.34 15.86 16.93
C PRO A 44 -11.57 14.94 16.90
N ALA A 45 -12.76 15.48 16.59
CA ALA A 45 -13.99 14.70 16.49
C ALA A 45 -14.13 13.95 15.15
N ASN A 46 -13.42 14.39 14.11
CA ASN A 46 -13.39 13.74 12.81
C ASN A 46 -11.96 13.73 12.25
N PRO A 47 -11.10 12.82 12.73
CA PRO A 47 -9.73 12.74 12.28
C PRO A 47 -9.65 12.42 10.79
N PHE A 48 -8.67 13.00 10.11
CA PHE A 48 -8.38 12.64 8.73
C PHE A 48 -7.94 11.18 8.63
N TRP A 49 -8.16 10.60 7.45
CA TRP A 49 -7.65 9.27 7.14
C TRP A 49 -6.13 9.26 7.20
N GLN A 50 -5.55 8.25 7.82
CA GLN A 50 -4.11 8.10 7.96
C GLN A 50 -3.69 6.78 7.35
N ASP A 51 -2.62 6.81 6.56
CA ASP A 51 -1.95 5.64 6.05
C ASP A 51 -0.67 5.40 6.85
N TRP A 52 -0.44 4.15 7.20
CA TRP A 52 0.82 3.58 7.65
C TRP A 52 1.30 2.58 6.58
N LYS A 53 2.54 2.72 6.06
CA LYS A 53 2.98 1.95 4.88
C LYS A 53 4.35 1.32 5.02
N VAL A 54 4.48 0.11 4.49
CA VAL A 54 5.77 -0.55 4.18
C VAL A 54 5.89 -0.64 2.66
N VAL A 55 6.97 -0.12 2.10
CA VAL A 55 7.13 0.16 0.67
C VAL A 55 8.42 -0.44 0.12
N CYS A 56 8.36 -1.00 -1.09
CA CYS A 56 9.52 -1.40 -1.87
C CYS A 56 9.53 -0.66 -3.21
N ARG A 57 10.54 0.20 -3.40
CA ARG A 57 10.81 0.93 -4.66
C ARG A 57 12.14 0.55 -5.30
N GLU A 58 12.69 -0.61 -4.93
CA GLU A 58 14.01 -0.99 -5.42
C GLU A 58 13.99 -1.16 -6.94
N PRO A 59 14.83 -0.40 -7.68
CA PRO A 59 14.90 -0.51 -9.12
C PRO A 59 15.35 -1.90 -9.57
N GLY A 60 14.84 -2.33 -10.73
CA GLY A 60 15.25 -3.60 -11.36
C GLY A 60 14.56 -4.85 -10.83
N LEU A 61 13.77 -4.76 -9.75
CA LEU A 61 12.96 -5.87 -9.25
C LEU A 61 11.64 -6.01 -10.02
N CYS A 62 11.21 -7.26 -10.26
CA CYS A 62 9.84 -7.53 -10.69
C CYS A 62 8.84 -7.37 -9.52
N VAL A 63 7.56 -7.26 -9.84
CA VAL A 63 6.51 -6.93 -8.85
C VAL A 63 6.44 -7.99 -7.75
N ASP A 64 6.53 -9.28 -8.09
CA ASP A 64 6.54 -10.39 -7.14
C ASP A 64 7.75 -10.39 -6.21
N GLU A 65 8.93 -9.95 -6.69
CA GLU A 65 10.10 -9.72 -5.83
C GLU A 65 9.87 -8.55 -4.87
N GLN A 66 9.28 -7.44 -5.34
CA GLN A 66 8.93 -6.30 -4.49
C GLN A 66 7.88 -6.70 -3.43
N ILE A 67 6.86 -7.47 -3.81
CA ILE A 67 5.88 -8.07 -2.89
C ILE A 67 6.59 -8.94 -1.85
N ALA A 68 7.49 -9.83 -2.28
CA ALA A 68 8.21 -10.72 -1.36
C ALA A 68 9.01 -9.93 -0.32
N ARG A 69 9.60 -8.78 -0.68
CA ARG A 69 10.33 -7.91 0.25
C ARG A 69 9.40 -7.21 1.25
N VAL A 70 8.28 -6.66 0.77
CA VAL A 70 7.27 -6.03 1.65
C VAL A 70 6.72 -7.06 2.62
N LEU A 71 6.27 -8.22 2.12
CA LEU A 71 5.71 -9.27 2.96
C LEU A 71 6.77 -9.90 3.87
N GLY A 72 8.03 -10.00 3.45
CA GLY A 72 9.12 -10.48 4.28
C GLY A 72 9.26 -9.71 5.60
N ARG A 73 9.00 -8.40 5.59
CA ARG A 73 8.98 -7.55 6.80
C ARG A 73 7.74 -7.75 7.66
N LEU A 74 6.59 -7.99 7.04
CA LEU A 74 5.29 -8.03 7.72
C LEU A 74 4.95 -9.42 8.26
N ARG A 75 5.43 -10.49 7.62
CA ARG A 75 5.12 -11.88 7.95
C ARG A 75 5.31 -12.24 9.43
N PRO A 76 6.38 -11.80 10.12
CA PRO A 76 6.53 -12.06 11.55
C PRO A 76 5.38 -11.53 12.41
N GLN A 77 4.62 -10.55 11.91
CA GLN A 77 3.50 -9.89 12.60
C GLN A 77 2.14 -10.19 11.95
N THR A 78 2.03 -11.22 11.10
CA THR A 78 0.77 -11.57 10.40
C THR A 78 -0.41 -11.71 11.37
N ASP A 79 -0.23 -12.50 12.43
CA ASP A 79 -1.29 -12.74 13.42
C ASP A 79 -1.70 -11.46 14.16
N ARG A 80 -0.72 -10.59 14.43
CA ARG A 80 -0.96 -9.30 15.09
C ARG A 80 -1.72 -8.33 14.19
N ILE A 81 -1.36 -8.27 12.90
CA ILE A 81 -2.11 -7.49 11.90
C ILE A 81 -3.55 -8.02 11.81
N ALA A 82 -3.73 -9.34 11.73
CA ALA A 82 -5.04 -9.96 11.68
C ALA A 82 -5.89 -9.67 12.94
N GLU A 83 -5.27 -9.63 14.11
CA GLU A 83 -5.93 -9.26 15.37
C GLU A 83 -6.37 -7.79 15.37
N LEU A 84 -5.52 -6.86 14.92
CA LEU A 84 -5.88 -5.45 14.77
C LEU A 84 -7.05 -5.28 13.79
N MET A 85 -6.98 -5.96 12.65
CA MET A 85 -8.04 -5.93 11.64
C MET A 85 -9.36 -6.43 12.22
N LYS A 86 -9.36 -7.46 13.07
CA LYS A 86 -10.57 -7.88 13.79
C LYS A 86 -11.02 -6.82 14.79
N GLN A 87 -10.12 -6.33 15.65
CA GLN A 87 -10.44 -5.37 16.70
C GLN A 87 -11.15 -4.12 16.16
N PHE A 88 -10.66 -3.55 15.06
CA PHE A 88 -11.19 -2.30 14.50
C PHE A 88 -12.36 -2.49 13.53
N ASN A 89 -12.71 -3.72 13.16
CA ASN A 89 -13.81 -4.03 12.25
C ASN A 89 -14.93 -4.90 12.86
N SER A 90 -14.83 -5.30 14.14
CA SER A 90 -15.82 -6.21 14.79
C SER A 90 -17.03 -5.51 15.40
N ALA A 91 -17.10 -4.17 15.42
CA ALA A 91 -18.22 -3.46 16.03
C ALA A 91 -19.40 -3.35 15.04
N GLU A 92 -20.47 -4.09 15.32
CA GLU A 92 -21.76 -3.91 14.63
C GLU A 92 -22.33 -2.53 14.97
N GLY A 93 -22.57 -1.70 13.93
CA GLY A 93 -23.32 -0.44 14.06
C GLY A 93 -22.51 0.85 14.08
N GLU A 94 -21.21 0.82 13.77
CA GLU A 94 -20.46 2.06 13.60
C GLU A 94 -20.65 2.64 12.19
N GLU A 95 -21.01 3.92 12.13
CA GLU A 95 -21.25 4.66 10.87
C GLU A 95 -19.94 4.96 10.09
N GLU A 96 -18.78 4.92 10.77
CA GLU A 96 -17.47 5.22 10.17
C GLU A 96 -16.74 3.94 9.73
N PRO A 97 -15.98 3.94 8.62
CA PRO A 97 -15.15 2.80 8.22
C PRO A 97 -14.05 2.51 9.27
N GLY A 98 -13.76 1.22 9.48
CA GLY A 98 -12.81 0.73 10.48
C GLY A 98 -11.34 0.82 10.03
N LEU A 99 -10.62 -0.30 10.11
CA LEU A 99 -9.24 -0.42 9.66
C LEU A 99 -9.21 -1.15 8.32
N GLU A 100 -8.59 -0.54 7.30
CA GLU A 100 -8.42 -1.15 5.99
C GLU A 100 -6.97 -1.59 5.80
N ALA A 101 -6.78 -2.79 5.24
CA ALA A 101 -5.49 -3.31 4.85
C ALA A 101 -5.46 -3.54 3.34
N ARG A 102 -4.39 -3.08 2.67
CA ARG A 102 -4.19 -3.34 1.24
C ARG A 102 -2.73 -3.61 0.90
N LEU A 103 -2.52 -4.52 -0.02
CA LEU A 103 -1.27 -4.66 -0.78
C LEU A 103 -1.49 -4.01 -2.13
N GLU A 104 -0.67 -3.03 -2.48
CA GLU A 104 -0.85 -2.26 -3.69
C GLU A 104 0.36 -2.29 -4.59
N VAL A 105 0.10 -2.48 -5.87
CA VAL A 105 1.08 -2.48 -6.95
C VAL A 105 0.80 -1.25 -7.80
N VAL A 106 1.76 -0.34 -7.89
CA VAL A 106 1.63 0.86 -8.72
C VAL A 106 2.62 0.78 -9.87
N ARG A 107 2.14 0.97 -11.11
CA ARG A 107 2.95 0.86 -12.33
C ARG A 107 2.67 2.04 -13.25
N TYR A 108 3.75 2.72 -13.64
CA TYR A 108 3.76 3.77 -14.63
C TYR A 108 4.49 3.27 -15.88
N PHE A 109 3.74 3.10 -16.96
CA PHE A 109 4.26 2.76 -18.27
C PHE A 109 4.65 4.02 -19.03
N ASN A 110 5.69 3.93 -19.86
CA ASN A 110 6.17 5.04 -20.68
C ASN A 110 6.64 6.25 -19.86
N ASP A 111 7.08 6.03 -18.62
CA ASP A 111 7.68 7.07 -17.79
C ASP A 111 9.11 7.38 -18.25
N GLU A 112 9.25 8.42 -19.09
CA GLU A 112 10.54 8.84 -19.66
C GLU A 112 11.55 9.36 -18.62
N GLN A 113 11.15 9.54 -17.36
CA GLN A 113 12.05 9.93 -16.27
C GLN A 113 12.88 8.76 -15.71
N GLN A 114 12.60 7.51 -16.13
CA GLN A 114 13.37 6.34 -15.72
C GLN A 114 14.09 5.64 -16.88
N GLU A 115 15.26 5.07 -16.57
CA GLU A 115 16.05 4.31 -17.53
C GLU A 115 15.32 3.04 -17.99
N ARG A 116 15.54 2.64 -19.24
CA ARG A 116 15.02 1.38 -19.75
C ARG A 116 15.76 0.23 -19.08
N GLY A 117 15.07 -0.50 -18.19
CA GLY A 117 15.57 -1.77 -17.69
C GLY A 117 15.78 -2.78 -18.83
N GLU A 118 16.84 -3.58 -18.73
CA GLU A 118 17.18 -4.62 -19.72
C GLU A 118 16.26 -5.85 -19.63
N HIS A 119 15.48 -5.99 -18.54
CA HIS A 119 14.63 -7.14 -18.27
C HIS A 119 13.14 -6.86 -18.54
N ASN A 120 12.43 -7.89 -19.02
CA ASN A 120 10.99 -7.85 -19.22
C ASN A 120 10.25 -7.97 -17.88
N LEU A 121 9.93 -6.82 -17.25
CA LEU A 121 9.25 -6.73 -15.95
C LEU A 121 7.70 -6.75 -16.07
N PHE A 122 7.15 -7.23 -17.19
CA PHE A 122 5.71 -7.07 -17.46
C PHE A 122 4.80 -8.12 -16.83
N GLY A 123 5.32 -9.29 -16.45
CA GLY A 123 4.57 -10.35 -15.76
C GLY A 123 4.99 -10.51 -14.31
N TRP A 124 4.06 -10.92 -13.46
CA TRP A 124 4.30 -11.27 -12.06
C TRP A 124 3.22 -12.24 -11.57
N ALA A 125 3.49 -12.94 -10.48
CA ALA A 125 2.57 -13.90 -9.89
C ALA A 125 2.55 -13.80 -8.37
N LEU A 126 1.41 -14.08 -7.77
CA LEU A 126 1.32 -14.28 -6.32
C LEU A 126 1.58 -15.75 -5.98
N GLY A 127 2.65 -15.99 -5.22
CA GLY A 127 2.89 -17.29 -4.61
C GLY A 127 1.89 -17.59 -3.48
N ARG A 128 1.78 -18.87 -3.10
CA ARG A 128 0.90 -19.34 -2.01
C ARG A 128 1.05 -18.50 -0.74
N GLU A 129 2.28 -18.28 -0.29
CA GLU A 129 2.53 -17.58 0.97
C GLU A 129 2.06 -16.12 0.96
N ALA A 130 2.07 -15.46 -0.22
CA ALA A 130 1.52 -14.12 -0.35
C ALA A 130 -0.01 -14.15 -0.25
N ILE A 131 -0.64 -15.12 -0.91
CA ILE A 131 -2.10 -15.33 -0.83
C ILE A 131 -2.52 -15.64 0.60
N ASP A 132 -1.80 -16.51 1.31
CA ASP A 132 -2.10 -16.88 2.69
C ASP A 132 -1.99 -15.67 3.63
N PHE A 133 -0.98 -14.80 3.43
CA PHE A 133 -0.85 -13.55 4.19
C PHE A 133 -2.02 -12.59 3.94
N LEU A 134 -2.41 -12.38 2.68
CA LEU A 134 -3.53 -11.50 2.34
C LEU A 134 -4.83 -12.03 2.95
N ALA A 135 -5.07 -13.34 2.84
CA ALA A 135 -6.23 -13.99 3.44
C ALA A 135 -6.27 -13.87 4.96
N ALA A 136 -5.12 -14.09 5.64
CA ALA A 136 -5.04 -14.02 7.09
C ALA A 136 -5.28 -12.60 7.64
N THR A 137 -4.79 -11.59 6.93
CA THR A 137 -4.92 -10.17 7.32
C THR A 137 -6.20 -9.53 6.82
N GLY A 138 -6.95 -10.20 5.93
CA GLY A 138 -8.10 -9.61 5.25
C GLY A 138 -7.71 -8.49 4.27
N ALA A 139 -6.44 -8.40 3.89
CA ALA A 139 -5.96 -7.40 2.97
C ALA A 139 -6.38 -7.73 1.54
N TYR A 140 -6.86 -6.72 0.81
CA TYR A 140 -7.08 -6.84 -0.62
C TYR A 140 -5.82 -6.51 -1.41
N LEU A 141 -5.74 -7.04 -2.63
CA LEU A 141 -4.75 -6.63 -3.61
C LEU A 141 -5.36 -5.52 -4.47
N ASP A 142 -4.64 -4.40 -4.60
CA ASP A 142 -4.96 -3.33 -5.53
C ASP A 142 -3.85 -3.17 -6.57
N VAL A 143 -4.22 -2.88 -7.81
CA VAL A 143 -3.28 -2.78 -8.93
C VAL A 143 -3.62 -1.56 -9.76
N ASP A 144 -2.72 -0.58 -9.69
CA ASP A 144 -2.87 0.75 -10.20
C ASP A 144 -1.91 0.95 -11.38
N GLU A 145 -2.47 1.03 -12.59
CA GLU A 145 -1.70 1.09 -13.84
C GLU A 145 -1.97 2.38 -14.59
N TYR A 146 -0.89 3.11 -14.89
CA TYR A 146 -0.93 4.42 -15.52
C TYR A 146 -0.08 4.42 -16.79
N ASP A 147 -0.66 4.86 -17.92
CA ASP A 147 0.09 5.15 -19.14
C ASP A 147 0.50 6.63 -19.12
N MET A 148 1.81 6.87 -19.08
CA MET A 148 2.39 8.22 -19.05
C MET A 148 2.72 8.75 -20.45
N THR A 149 2.23 8.09 -21.52
CA THR A 149 2.35 8.61 -22.88
C THR A 149 1.73 10.02 -22.96
N PRO A 150 2.48 11.04 -23.43
CA PRO A 150 1.94 12.40 -23.51
C PRO A 150 0.70 12.47 -24.38
N ASP A 151 -0.36 13.12 -23.88
CA ASP A 151 -1.58 13.37 -24.65
C ASP A 151 -1.27 14.25 -25.88
N ALA A 152 -1.48 13.72 -27.08
CA ALA A 152 -1.26 14.42 -28.34
C ALA A 152 -2.12 15.71 -28.52
N ARG A 153 -3.10 15.94 -27.65
CA ARG A 153 -4.00 17.12 -27.67
C ARG A 153 -3.48 18.33 -26.90
N ALA A 154 -2.39 18.21 -26.14
CA ALA A 154 -1.80 19.32 -25.39
C ALA A 154 -0.73 20.11 -26.19
N ALA A 155 -0.48 19.74 -27.45
CA ALA A 155 0.53 20.33 -28.32
C ALA A 155 -0.05 21.22 -29.45
N GLY A 156 -1.27 21.74 -29.28
CA GLY A 156 -1.95 22.61 -30.24
C GLY A 156 -2.16 24.03 -29.71
#